data_AF-A0A843HN08-F1
#
_entry.id   AF-A0A843HN08-F1
#
_cell.length_a   1.000
_cell.length_b   1.000
_cell.length_c   1.000
_cell.angle_alpha   90.00
_cell.angle_beta   90.00
_cell.angle_gamma   90.00
#
_symmetry.space_group_name_H-M   'P 1'
#
loop_
_entity.id
_entity.type
_entity.pdbx_description
1 polymer ?
#
loop_
_entity_poly.entity_id
_entity_poly.type
_entity_poly.pdbx_seq_one_letter_code
_entity_poly.pdbx_strand_id
1 'polypeptide(L)'
;MSMIEVVRRLQSQGHIVNFYVRKDGGILVKSIDGEKFPSGASGNARARQMVGASISEARLSQLKYATRARRIKKPSLDDEIRQEFERVKKKWNKAFKSKKGKPHPAGYFGWARIKWSLEHYGKEEALRRIREAERYASGIAYSKNVETLAMFIKVAGQQYNSPEFTQLAEDLLNNAYLIKESWIAPAYDELYKLNQGASPKDVAKNTRAILRL
;
A
#
# COMPACT_ATOMS: atom_id res chain seq x y z
N MET A 1 24.82 32.04 -17.67
CA MET A 1 25.26 31.21 -18.81
C MET A 1 24.12 30.31 -19.26
N SER A 2 23.66 30.49 -20.50
CA SER A 2 22.63 29.66 -21.12
C SER A 2 23.16 28.26 -21.47
N MET A 3 22.29 27.28 -21.72
CA MET A 3 22.77 25.93 -22.09
C MET A 3 23.48 25.89 -23.44
N ILE A 4 23.10 26.75 -24.38
CA ILE A 4 23.78 26.81 -25.68
C ILE A 4 25.20 27.37 -25.55
N GLU A 5 25.42 28.35 -24.67
CA GLU A 5 26.74 28.86 -24.33
C GLU A 5 27.62 27.79 -23.68
N VAL A 6 27.04 26.97 -22.78
CA VAL A 6 27.76 25.86 -22.14
C VAL A 6 28.20 24.82 -23.18
N VAL A 7 27.32 24.44 -24.11
CA VAL A 7 27.65 23.49 -25.19
C VAL A 7 28.72 24.05 -26.12
N ARG A 8 28.59 25.32 -26.55
CA ARG A 8 29.60 25.97 -27.41
C ARG A 8 30.96 26.06 -26.72
N ARG A 9 30.98 26.35 -25.42
CA ARG A 9 32.22 26.40 -24.64
C ARG A 9 32.89 25.03 -24.54
N LEU A 10 32.13 23.97 -24.30
CA LEU A 10 32.65 22.60 -24.33
C LEU A 10 33.22 22.22 -25.70
N GLN A 11 32.50 22.54 -26.78
CA GLN A 11 32.98 22.29 -28.14
C GLN A 11 34.26 23.07 -28.44
N SER A 12 34.36 24.33 -28.00
CA SER A 12 35.58 25.14 -28.14
C SER A 12 36.76 24.62 -27.32
N GLN A 13 36.48 23.86 -26.25
CA GLN A 13 37.47 23.16 -25.43
C GLN A 13 37.85 21.78 -26.01
N GLY A 14 37.32 21.40 -27.17
CA GLY A 14 37.64 20.14 -27.86
C GLY A 14 36.72 18.97 -27.53
N HIS A 15 35.67 19.17 -26.73
CA HIS A 15 34.74 18.09 -26.38
C HIS A 15 33.71 17.83 -27.49
N ILE A 16 33.41 16.56 -27.76
CA ILE A 16 32.38 16.13 -28.70
C ILE A 16 31.04 16.03 -27.96
N VAL A 17 30.17 17.02 -28.16
CA VAL A 17 28.88 17.12 -27.46
C VAL A 17 27.72 16.82 -28.41
N ASN A 18 26.97 15.75 -28.13
CA ASN A 18 25.71 15.46 -28.81
C ASN A 18 24.54 15.97 -27.99
N PHE A 19 23.66 16.77 -28.58
CA PHE A 19 22.52 17.34 -27.90
C PHE A 19 21.29 17.41 -28.82
N TYR A 20 20.12 17.54 -28.19
CA TYR A 20 18.82 17.70 -28.84
C TYR A 20 18.20 19.04 -28.43
N VAL A 21 17.63 19.75 -29.40
CA VAL A 21 16.87 21.00 -29.16
C VAL A 21 15.39 20.67 -29.09
N ARG A 22 14.74 21.03 -27.99
CA ARG A 22 13.30 20.83 -27.76
C ARG A 22 12.49 21.88 -28.51
N LYS A 23 11.19 21.60 -28.70
CA LYS A 23 10.23 22.52 -29.35
C LYS A 23 10.11 23.88 -28.64
N ASP A 24 10.43 23.95 -27.35
CA ASP A 24 10.46 25.18 -26.54
C ASP A 24 11.81 25.93 -26.60
N GLY A 25 12.72 25.51 -27.49
CA GLY A 25 14.07 26.07 -27.61
C GLY A 25 15.08 25.57 -26.55
N GLY A 26 14.65 24.72 -25.61
CA GLY A 26 15.53 24.17 -24.58
C GLY A 26 16.49 23.08 -25.10
N ILE A 27 17.75 23.10 -24.66
CA ILE A 27 18.77 22.10 -25.06
C ILE A 27 18.84 20.96 -24.05
N LEU A 28 18.96 19.73 -24.55
CA LEU A 28 19.20 18.50 -23.79
C LEU A 28 20.44 17.78 -24.30
N VAL A 29 21.51 17.78 -23.52
CA VAL A 29 22.74 17.03 -23.83
C VAL A 29 22.50 15.53 -23.65
N LYS A 30 22.83 14.75 -24.67
CA LYS A 30 22.66 13.29 -24.76
C LYS A 30 23.96 12.53 -24.58
N SER A 31 25.08 13.08 -25.05
CA SER A 31 26.41 12.58 -24.71
C SER A 31 27.50 13.64 -24.82
N ILE A 32 28.60 13.42 -24.10
CA ILE A 32 29.85 14.19 -24.17
C ILE A 32 31.00 13.18 -24.27
N ASP A 33 31.87 13.27 -25.27
CA ASP A 33 33.03 12.39 -25.48
C ASP A 33 32.71 10.89 -25.41
N GLY A 34 31.55 10.50 -25.94
CA GLY A 34 31.07 9.12 -25.92
C GLY A 34 30.33 8.70 -24.64
N GLU A 35 30.40 9.47 -23.55
CA GLU A 35 29.63 9.23 -22.32
C GLU A 35 28.15 9.54 -22.58
N LYS A 36 27.29 8.50 -22.58
CA LYS A 36 25.84 8.64 -22.81
C LYS A 36 25.09 8.92 -21.51
N PHE A 37 24.18 9.88 -21.53
CA PHE A 37 23.37 10.24 -20.37
C PHE A 37 21.95 9.67 -20.45
N PRO A 38 21.43 9.07 -19.35
CA PRO A 38 20.10 8.47 -19.32
C PRO A 38 18.98 9.50 -19.46
N SER A 39 19.24 10.76 -19.09
CA SER A 39 18.33 11.88 -19.28
C SER A 39 19.05 13.13 -19.78
N GLY A 40 18.32 14.00 -20.49
CA GLY A 40 18.88 15.30 -20.90
C GLY A 40 19.17 16.23 -19.73
N ALA A 41 18.50 16.03 -18.59
CA ALA A 41 18.76 16.77 -17.36
C ALA A 41 20.13 16.40 -16.74
N SER A 42 20.46 15.10 -16.72
CA SER A 42 21.79 14.63 -16.27
C SER A 42 22.91 15.08 -17.18
N GLY A 43 22.72 15.04 -18.51
CA GLY A 43 23.72 15.54 -19.46
C GLY A 43 23.95 17.05 -19.32
N ASN A 44 22.88 17.83 -19.15
CA ASN A 44 22.98 19.27 -18.93
C ASN A 44 23.68 19.63 -17.60
N ALA A 45 23.49 18.82 -16.56
CA ALA A 45 24.16 19.00 -15.28
C ALA A 45 25.67 18.72 -15.40
N ARG A 46 26.04 17.61 -16.06
CA ARG A 46 27.43 17.25 -16.34
C ARG A 46 28.14 18.30 -17.19
N ALA A 47 27.49 18.77 -18.27
CA ALA A 47 28.02 19.82 -19.14
C ALA A 47 28.33 21.11 -18.38
N ARG A 48 27.43 21.55 -17.49
CA ARG A 48 27.62 22.75 -16.68
C ARG A 48 28.75 22.61 -15.66
N GLN A 49 28.87 21.43 -15.06
CA GLN A 49 29.94 21.12 -14.11
C GLN A 49 31.31 21.22 -14.77
N MET A 50 31.46 20.66 -15.98
CA MET A 50 32.71 20.70 -16.75
C MET A 50 33.15 22.13 -17.10
N VAL A 51 32.19 23.03 -17.36
CA VAL A 51 32.46 24.43 -17.69
C VAL A 51 32.60 25.33 -16.45
N GLY A 52 32.46 24.77 -15.24
CA GLY A 52 32.47 25.54 -13.99
C GLY A 52 31.29 26.53 -13.87
N ALA A 53 30.25 26.35 -14.68
CA ALA A 53 29.07 27.19 -14.66
C ALA A 53 28.13 26.71 -13.54
N SER A 54 28.38 27.18 -12.31
CA SER A 54 27.50 26.88 -11.18
C SER A 54 26.06 27.34 -11.45
N ILE A 55 25.11 26.61 -10.87
CA ILE A 55 23.67 26.86 -11.04
C ILE A 55 23.36 28.26 -10.50
N SER A 56 22.79 29.14 -11.34
CA SER A 56 22.51 30.54 -10.97
C SER A 56 21.71 30.63 -9.66
N GLU A 57 21.95 31.69 -8.88
CA GLU A 57 21.28 31.94 -7.59
C GLU A 57 19.74 31.92 -7.71
N ALA A 58 19.19 32.36 -8.85
CA ALA A 58 17.76 32.28 -9.16
C ALA A 58 17.23 30.85 -9.33
N ARG A 59 18.08 29.90 -9.74
CA ARG A 59 17.72 28.48 -9.84
C ARG A 59 17.97 27.74 -8.53
N LEU A 60 18.93 28.20 -7.72
CA LEU A 60 19.07 27.83 -6.31
C LEU A 60 17.87 28.30 -5.49
N SER A 61 17.35 29.51 -5.74
CA SER A 61 16.14 30.02 -5.11
C SER A 61 14.89 29.29 -5.61
N GLN A 62 14.80 28.93 -6.90
CA GLN A 62 13.73 28.05 -7.41
C GLN A 62 13.82 26.61 -6.88
N LEU A 63 15.01 26.04 -6.69
CA LEU A 63 15.19 24.72 -6.08
C LEU A 63 14.85 24.76 -4.59
N LYS A 64 15.25 25.82 -3.88
CA LYS A 64 14.83 26.09 -2.50
C LYS A 64 13.32 26.33 -2.42
N TYR A 65 12.72 27.04 -3.38
CA TYR A 65 11.28 27.27 -3.45
C TYR A 65 10.52 26.00 -3.84
N ALA A 66 11.04 25.15 -4.74
CA ALA A 66 10.43 23.88 -5.12
C ALA A 66 10.53 22.82 -4.02
N THR A 67 11.63 22.80 -3.25
CA THR A 67 11.74 21.98 -2.04
C THR A 67 10.91 22.53 -0.88
N ARG A 68 10.77 23.86 -0.77
CA ARG A 68 9.88 24.52 0.20
C ARG A 68 8.41 24.41 -0.18
N ALA A 69 8.04 24.41 -1.46
CA ALA A 69 6.67 24.20 -1.97
C ALA A 69 6.25 22.72 -1.94
N ARG A 70 7.23 21.79 -1.88
CA ARG A 70 6.98 20.39 -1.50
C ARG A 70 6.75 20.22 0.01
N ARG A 71 6.99 21.24 0.83
CA ARG A 71 6.60 21.30 2.23
C ARG A 71 5.35 22.19 2.37
N ILE A 72 4.27 21.60 2.89
CA ILE A 72 3.01 22.26 3.26
C ILE A 72 2.06 22.55 2.07
N LYS A 73 1.65 21.52 1.33
CA LYS A 73 0.19 21.35 1.23
C LYS A 73 -0.17 20.58 2.50
N LYS A 74 -1.07 21.12 3.33
CA LYS A 74 -1.79 20.25 4.27
C LYS A 74 -2.31 19.10 3.42
N PRO A 75 -1.96 17.83 3.73
CA PRO A 75 -2.45 16.71 2.96
C PRO A 75 -3.97 16.90 2.82
N SER A 76 -4.49 16.76 1.60
CA SER A 76 -5.94 16.78 1.46
C SER A 76 -6.52 15.68 2.35
N LEU A 77 -7.79 15.80 2.72
CA LEU A 77 -8.46 14.76 3.48
C LEU A 77 -8.26 13.37 2.83
N ASP A 78 -8.31 13.34 1.49
CA ASP A 78 -8.01 12.16 0.69
C ASP A 78 -6.57 11.65 0.86
N ASP A 79 -5.57 12.53 0.93
CA ASP A 79 -4.17 12.14 1.11
C ASP A 79 -3.91 11.54 2.50
N GLU A 80 -4.51 12.08 3.56
CA GLU A 80 -4.42 11.51 4.91
C GLU A 80 -5.01 10.10 4.95
N ILE A 81 -6.22 9.94 4.41
CA ILE A 81 -6.92 8.65 4.36
C ILE A 81 -6.18 7.65 3.47
N ARG A 82 -5.59 8.12 2.36
CA ARG A 82 -4.84 7.28 1.44
C ARG A 82 -3.51 6.81 2.02
N GLN A 83 -2.81 7.64 2.77
CA GLN A 83 -1.61 7.23 3.50
C GLN A 83 -1.93 6.11 4.49
N GLU A 84 -3.00 6.29 5.26
CA GLU A 84 -3.43 5.32 6.25
C GLU A 84 -3.91 4.01 5.60
N PHE A 85 -4.66 4.11 4.50
CA PHE A 85 -5.05 2.97 3.68
C PHE A 85 -3.83 2.18 3.18
N GLU A 86 -2.83 2.83 2.58
CA GLU A 86 -1.64 2.14 2.05
C GLU A 86 -0.79 1.50 3.16
N ARG A 87 -0.72 2.12 4.35
CA ARG A 87 -0.07 1.56 5.54
C ARG A 87 -0.74 0.24 5.94
N VAL A 88 -2.07 0.24 6.08
CA VAL A 88 -2.84 -0.95 6.47
C VAL A 88 -2.87 -1.99 5.35
N LYS A 89 -2.96 -1.58 4.08
CA LYS A 89 -2.94 -2.48 2.92
C LYS A 89 -1.64 -3.27 2.85
N LYS A 90 -0.50 -2.70 3.23
CA LYS A 90 0.75 -3.47 3.36
C LYS A 90 0.66 -4.54 4.45
N LYS A 91 0.08 -4.23 5.61
CA LYS A 91 -0.13 -5.21 6.70
C LYS A 91 -1.11 -6.30 6.27
N TRP A 92 -2.24 -5.90 5.67
CA TRP A 92 -3.23 -6.80 5.07
C TRP A 92 -2.57 -7.71 4.04
N ASN A 93 -1.90 -7.14 3.05
CA ASN A 93 -1.20 -7.91 2.04
C ASN A 93 -0.13 -8.81 2.67
N LYS A 94 0.57 -8.42 3.73
CA LYS A 94 1.55 -9.30 4.40
C LYS A 94 0.86 -10.47 5.13
N ALA A 95 -0.21 -10.19 5.87
CA ALA A 95 -1.00 -11.19 6.56
C ALA A 95 -1.62 -12.21 5.59
N PHE A 96 -1.98 -11.75 4.38
CA PHE A 96 -2.75 -12.55 3.42
C PHE A 96 -1.98 -12.90 2.12
N LYS A 97 -0.72 -12.46 1.93
CA LYS A 97 0.13 -12.81 0.76
C LYS A 97 0.60 -14.27 0.77
N SER A 98 0.50 -14.96 1.89
CA SER A 98 1.12 -16.28 2.06
C SER A 98 0.36 -17.43 1.38
N LYS A 99 -0.85 -17.22 0.86
CA LYS A 99 -1.63 -18.27 0.17
C LYS A 99 -1.95 -17.83 -1.25
N LYS A 100 -1.05 -18.19 -2.17
CA LYS A 100 -1.15 -17.96 -3.62
C LYS A 100 -2.59 -18.10 -4.13
N GLY A 101 -3.17 -16.99 -4.59
CA GLY A 101 -4.25 -16.99 -5.58
C GLY A 101 -5.68 -17.28 -5.11
N LYS A 102 -6.01 -17.30 -3.80
CA LYS A 102 -7.41 -17.46 -3.36
C LYS A 102 -7.93 -16.24 -2.58
N PRO A 103 -9.18 -15.78 -2.84
CA PRO A 103 -9.78 -14.66 -2.11
C PRO A 103 -9.95 -15.03 -0.63
N HIS A 104 -9.51 -14.13 0.27
CA HIS A 104 -9.62 -14.31 1.71
C HIS A 104 -11.04 -13.96 2.19
N PRO A 105 -11.65 -14.70 3.15
CA PRO A 105 -13.01 -14.46 3.63
C PRO A 105 -13.23 -13.04 4.18
N ALA A 106 -12.21 -12.41 4.77
CA ALA A 106 -12.29 -11.02 5.23
C ALA A 106 -12.52 -9.98 4.08
N GLY A 107 -12.58 -10.42 2.83
CA GLY A 107 -12.99 -9.64 1.67
C GLY A 107 -11.83 -8.88 1.02
N TYR A 108 -12.16 -8.16 -0.06
CA TYR A 108 -11.20 -7.28 -0.74
C TYR A 108 -11.03 -5.97 0.04
N PHE A 109 -9.85 -5.74 0.62
CA PHE A 109 -9.46 -4.45 1.18
C PHE A 109 -8.95 -3.52 0.06
N GLY A 110 -9.90 -2.87 -0.62
CA GLY A 110 -9.65 -2.04 -1.79
C GLY A 110 -9.89 -0.55 -1.55
N TRP A 111 -9.12 0.29 -2.25
CA TRP A 111 -9.26 1.75 -2.18
C TRP A 111 -10.65 2.22 -2.59
N ALA A 112 -11.26 1.59 -3.60
CA ALA A 112 -12.59 1.97 -4.10
C ALA A 112 -13.67 1.96 -2.99
N ARG A 113 -13.63 0.97 -2.09
CA ARG A 113 -14.59 0.87 -0.98
C ARG A 113 -14.35 1.94 0.08
N ILE A 114 -13.09 2.24 0.38
CA ILE A 114 -12.72 3.32 1.31
C ILE A 114 -13.10 4.68 0.74
N LYS A 115 -12.87 4.91 -0.55
CA LYS A 115 -13.24 6.13 -1.26
C LYS A 115 -14.75 6.35 -1.25
N TRP A 116 -15.52 5.31 -1.57
CA TRP A 116 -16.98 5.37 -1.49
C TRP A 116 -17.47 5.72 -0.08
N SER A 117 -16.89 5.10 0.96
CA SER A 117 -17.24 5.44 2.35
C SER A 117 -16.86 6.86 2.74
N LEU A 118 -15.73 7.36 2.26
CA LEU A 118 -15.29 8.74 2.48
C LEU A 118 -16.25 9.74 1.83
N GLU A 119 -16.70 9.46 0.61
CA GLU A 119 -17.61 10.32 -0.16
C GLU A 119 -19.03 10.36 0.43
N HIS A 120 -19.53 9.24 0.98
CA HIS A 120 -20.94 9.12 1.40
C HIS A 120 -21.16 9.25 2.92
N TYR A 121 -20.18 8.87 3.74
CA TYR A 121 -20.30 8.84 5.21
C TYR A 121 -19.20 9.67 5.90
N GLY A 122 -18.24 10.22 5.15
CA GLY A 122 -17.20 11.10 5.66
C GLY A 122 -15.98 10.39 6.25
N LYS A 123 -15.10 11.23 6.83
CA LYS A 123 -13.76 10.85 7.31
C LYS A 123 -13.77 9.71 8.32
N GLU A 124 -14.61 9.83 9.35
CA GLU A 124 -14.59 8.91 10.49
C GLU A 124 -14.96 7.49 10.07
N GLU A 125 -15.95 7.33 9.18
CA GLU A 125 -16.35 6.03 8.67
C GLU A 125 -15.27 5.39 7.81
N ALA A 126 -14.59 6.17 6.95
CA ALA A 126 -13.46 5.70 6.17
C ALA A 126 -12.30 5.24 7.08
N LEU A 127 -11.93 6.04 8.10
CA LEU A 127 -10.92 5.67 9.08
C LEU A 127 -11.32 4.45 9.91
N ARG A 128 -12.60 4.33 10.29
CA ARG A 128 -13.11 3.17 11.03
C ARG A 128 -12.91 1.89 10.23
N ARG A 129 -13.22 1.91 8.94
CA ARG A 129 -13.01 0.77 8.03
C ARG A 129 -11.54 0.42 7.84
N ILE A 130 -10.66 1.42 7.75
CA ILE A 130 -9.21 1.19 7.68
C ILE A 130 -8.70 0.57 9.00
N ARG A 131 -9.12 1.10 10.15
CA ARG A 131 -8.77 0.57 11.48
C ARG A 131 -9.28 -0.87 11.67
N GLU A 132 -10.48 -1.18 11.17
CA GLU A 132 -11.00 -2.54 11.17
C GLU A 132 -10.13 -3.47 10.32
N ALA A 133 -9.78 -3.07 9.11
CA ALA A 133 -8.89 -3.87 8.27
C ALA A 133 -7.52 -4.10 8.93
N GLU A 134 -6.99 -3.13 9.66
CA GLU A 134 -5.76 -3.30 10.45
C GLU A 134 -5.93 -4.33 11.56
N ARG A 135 -7.02 -4.26 12.32
CA ARG A 135 -7.35 -5.22 13.38
C ARG A 135 -7.57 -6.63 12.83
N TYR A 136 -8.16 -6.76 11.66
CA TYR A 136 -8.25 -8.06 10.98
C TYR A 136 -6.88 -8.56 10.55
N ALA A 137 -6.06 -7.69 9.96
CA ALA A 137 -4.72 -8.05 9.51
C ALA A 137 -3.77 -8.40 10.67
N SER A 138 -4.02 -7.91 11.89
CA SER A 138 -3.26 -8.33 13.07
C SER A 138 -3.66 -9.71 13.59
N GLY A 139 -4.84 -10.22 13.19
CA GLY A 139 -5.33 -11.52 13.63
C GLY A 139 -5.63 -11.58 15.13
N ILE A 140 -5.77 -10.43 15.80
CA ILE A 140 -6.07 -10.34 17.22
C ILE A 140 -7.60 -10.26 17.40
N ALA A 141 -8.14 -10.98 18.38
CA ALA A 141 -9.56 -10.99 18.70
C ALA A 141 -10.00 -9.66 19.34
N TYR A 142 -10.69 -8.85 18.55
CA TYR A 142 -11.50 -7.72 19.00
C TYR A 142 -12.98 -8.04 18.77
N SER A 143 -13.90 -7.39 19.49
CA SER A 143 -15.35 -7.70 19.42
C SER A 143 -15.87 -7.89 17.99
N LYS A 144 -15.56 -6.95 17.11
CA LYS A 144 -15.99 -7.02 15.70
C LYS A 144 -15.36 -8.17 14.91
N ASN A 145 -14.11 -8.51 15.21
CA ASN A 145 -13.42 -9.64 14.57
C ASN A 145 -14.03 -10.97 15.03
N VAL A 146 -14.39 -11.07 16.31
CA VAL A 146 -15.05 -12.25 16.89
C VAL A 146 -16.43 -12.44 16.29
N GLU A 147 -17.24 -11.37 16.22
CA GLU A 147 -18.57 -11.40 15.57
C GLU A 147 -18.47 -11.83 14.10
N THR A 148 -17.47 -11.31 13.39
CA THR A 148 -17.27 -11.65 11.98
C THR A 148 -16.79 -13.09 11.81
N LEU A 149 -15.90 -13.57 12.69
CA LEU A 149 -15.51 -14.98 12.72
C LEU A 149 -16.72 -15.88 13.00
N ALA A 150 -17.55 -15.53 13.99
CA ALA A 150 -18.78 -16.27 14.31
C ALA A 150 -19.75 -16.30 13.12
N MET A 151 -19.91 -15.19 12.40
CA MET A 151 -20.71 -15.12 11.19
C MET A 151 -20.17 -16.06 10.10
N PHE A 152 -18.84 -16.08 9.88
CA PHE A 152 -18.23 -17.02 8.94
C PHE A 152 -18.46 -18.48 9.32
N ILE A 153 -18.27 -18.81 10.60
CA ILE A 153 -18.50 -20.15 11.14
C ILE A 153 -19.97 -20.55 10.95
N LYS A 154 -20.91 -19.64 11.22
CA LYS A 154 -22.36 -19.87 11.03
C LYS A 154 -22.71 -20.11 9.56
N VAL A 155 -22.18 -19.30 8.64
CA VAL A 155 -22.38 -19.48 7.19
C VAL A 155 -21.79 -20.81 6.72
N ALA A 156 -20.61 -21.20 7.22
CA ALA A 156 -20.03 -22.50 6.93
C ALA A 156 -20.92 -23.65 7.45
N GLY A 157 -21.47 -23.55 8.66
CA GLY A 157 -22.41 -24.53 9.19
C GLY A 157 -23.64 -24.73 8.30
N GLN A 158 -24.19 -23.64 7.76
CA GLN A 158 -25.30 -23.69 6.80
C GLN A 158 -24.88 -24.33 5.47
N GLN A 159 -23.75 -23.91 4.90
CA GLN A 159 -23.28 -24.40 3.60
C GLN A 159 -22.94 -25.89 3.62
N TYR A 160 -22.36 -26.38 4.71
CA TYR A 160 -21.91 -27.76 4.86
C TYR A 160 -22.87 -28.64 5.68
N ASN A 161 -24.05 -28.11 6.06
CA ASN A 161 -25.06 -28.78 6.89
C ASN A 161 -24.47 -29.43 8.15
N SER A 162 -23.59 -28.71 8.86
CA SER A 162 -22.85 -29.22 10.02
C SER A 162 -23.29 -28.51 11.30
N PRO A 163 -23.95 -29.22 12.24
CA PRO A 163 -24.38 -28.67 13.51
C PRO A 163 -23.21 -28.27 14.42
N GLU A 164 -22.04 -28.88 14.25
CA GLU A 164 -20.83 -28.54 14.99
C GLU A 164 -20.39 -27.09 14.76
N PHE A 165 -20.55 -26.58 13.54
CA PHE A 165 -20.28 -25.18 13.23
C PHE A 165 -21.32 -24.24 13.83
N THR A 166 -22.61 -24.62 13.82
CA THR A 166 -23.65 -23.81 14.47
C THR A 166 -23.37 -23.66 15.96
N GLN A 167 -23.08 -24.78 16.66
CA GLN A 167 -22.72 -24.75 18.07
C GLN A 167 -21.42 -23.95 18.32
N LEU A 168 -20.41 -24.12 17.47
CA LEU A 168 -19.17 -23.37 17.60
C LEU A 168 -19.38 -21.85 17.45
N ALA A 169 -20.25 -21.42 16.53
CA ALA A 169 -20.55 -20.01 16.35
C ALA A 169 -21.26 -19.42 17.58
N GLU A 170 -22.21 -20.16 18.15
CA GLU A 170 -22.91 -19.77 19.38
C GLU A 170 -21.95 -19.72 20.57
N ASP A 171 -21.14 -20.75 20.76
CA ASP A 171 -20.13 -20.80 21.84
C ASP A 171 -19.13 -19.66 21.71
N LEU A 172 -18.68 -19.34 20.49
CA LEU A 172 -17.77 -18.24 20.23
C LEU A 172 -18.36 -16.88 20.63
N LEU A 173 -19.65 -16.65 20.34
CA LEU A 173 -20.33 -15.42 20.71
C LEU A 173 -20.55 -15.34 22.23
N ASN A 174 -20.99 -16.44 22.85
CA ASN A 174 -21.25 -16.52 24.28
C ASN A 174 -19.96 -16.38 25.11
N ASN A 175 -18.82 -16.81 24.56
CA ASN A 175 -17.52 -16.79 25.21
C ASN A 175 -16.54 -15.78 24.60
N ALA A 176 -17.04 -14.77 23.88
CA ALA A 176 -16.21 -13.76 23.23
C ALA A 176 -15.23 -13.06 24.20
N TYR A 177 -15.60 -12.95 25.48
CA TYR A 177 -14.78 -12.37 26.52
C TYR A 177 -13.53 -13.21 26.85
N LEU A 178 -13.60 -14.55 26.73
CA LEU A 178 -12.49 -15.47 27.01
C LEU A 178 -11.38 -15.38 25.98
N ILE A 179 -11.74 -15.03 24.74
CA ILE A 179 -10.81 -14.98 23.62
C ILE A 179 -10.33 -13.56 23.32
N LYS A 180 -10.75 -12.56 24.08
CA LYS A 180 -10.36 -11.15 23.86
C LYS A 180 -8.83 -11.03 23.79
N GLU A 181 -8.35 -10.27 22.81
CA GLU A 181 -6.93 -10.01 22.55
C GLU A 181 -6.09 -11.27 22.23
N SER A 182 -6.71 -12.43 22.07
CA SER A 182 -6.04 -13.65 21.63
C SER A 182 -5.78 -13.64 20.12
N TRP A 183 -4.73 -14.34 19.69
CA TRP A 183 -4.42 -14.50 18.28
C TRP A 183 -5.32 -15.56 17.64
N ILE A 184 -6.27 -15.12 16.80
CA ILE A 184 -7.31 -15.95 16.16
C ILE A 184 -7.04 -16.22 14.68
N ALA A 185 -5.92 -15.74 14.12
CA ALA A 185 -5.54 -16.06 12.74
C ALA A 185 -5.49 -17.58 12.46
N PRO A 186 -5.01 -18.45 13.38
CA PRO A 186 -5.02 -19.88 13.14
C PRO A 186 -6.43 -20.47 12.96
N ALA A 187 -7.46 -19.88 13.58
CA ALA A 187 -8.84 -20.32 13.43
C ALA A 187 -9.35 -20.05 12.00
N TYR A 188 -9.00 -18.90 11.41
CA TYR A 188 -9.27 -18.62 10.00
C TYR A 188 -8.51 -19.58 9.06
N ASP A 189 -7.27 -19.92 9.39
CA ASP A 189 -6.49 -20.88 8.62
C ASP A 189 -7.08 -22.29 8.62
N GLU A 190 -7.67 -22.70 9.76
CA GLU A 190 -8.37 -23.97 9.89
C GLU A 190 -9.64 -23.99 9.04
N LEU A 191 -10.47 -22.94 9.13
CA LEU A 191 -11.66 -22.78 8.30
C LEU A 191 -11.35 -22.83 6.80
N TYR A 192 -10.17 -22.34 6.38
CA TYR A 192 -9.74 -22.38 4.99
C TYR A 192 -9.50 -23.81 4.46
N LYS A 193 -9.33 -24.80 5.34
CA LYS A 193 -9.20 -26.21 4.91
C LYS A 193 -10.51 -26.76 4.36
N LEU A 194 -11.68 -26.18 4.69
CA LEU A 194 -12.97 -26.56 4.08
C LEU A 194 -12.94 -26.40 2.56
N ASN A 195 -12.35 -25.30 2.07
CA ASN A 195 -12.17 -25.04 0.64
C ASN A 195 -11.12 -25.95 -0.04
N GLN A 196 -10.50 -26.84 0.73
CA GLN A 196 -9.55 -27.85 0.25
C GLN A 196 -10.11 -29.26 0.41
N GLY A 197 -11.39 -29.41 0.75
CA GLY A 197 -12.06 -30.69 0.93
C GLY A 197 -11.85 -31.31 2.31
N ALA A 198 -11.36 -30.56 3.30
CA ALA A 198 -11.28 -31.08 4.67
C ALA A 198 -12.67 -31.31 5.26
N SER A 199 -12.76 -32.34 6.12
CA SER A 199 -13.96 -32.72 6.85
C SER A 199 -14.51 -31.54 7.67
N PRO A 200 -15.78 -31.14 7.48
CA PRO A 200 -16.43 -30.09 8.27
C PRO A 200 -16.31 -30.30 9.78
N LYS A 201 -16.50 -31.55 10.21
CA LYS A 201 -16.42 -31.95 11.62
C LYS A 201 -15.02 -31.74 12.20
N ASP A 202 -13.99 -32.13 11.46
CA ASP A 202 -12.59 -31.99 11.92
C ASP A 202 -12.17 -30.53 11.94
N VAL A 203 -12.57 -29.75 10.94
CA VAL A 203 -12.34 -28.31 10.92
C VAL A 203 -13.04 -27.63 12.10
N ALA A 204 -14.31 -27.95 12.37
CA ALA A 204 -15.04 -27.39 13.51
C ALA A 204 -14.35 -27.73 14.84
N LYS A 205 -13.95 -29.00 15.03
CA LYS A 205 -13.22 -29.47 16.22
C LYS A 205 -11.88 -28.75 16.40
N ASN A 206 -11.08 -28.65 15.35
CA ASN A 206 -9.77 -28.00 15.40
C ASN A 206 -9.91 -26.48 15.63
N THR A 207 -10.89 -25.84 14.99
CA THR A 207 -11.20 -24.42 15.18
C THR A 207 -11.60 -24.15 16.63
N ARG A 208 -12.46 -25.00 17.21
CA ARG A 208 -12.82 -24.94 18.63
C ARG A 208 -11.59 -25.05 19.54
N ALA A 209 -10.72 -26.03 19.29
CA ALA A 209 -9.50 -26.22 20.07
C ALA A 209 -8.54 -25.02 19.99
N ILE A 210 -8.39 -24.40 18.81
CA ILE A 210 -7.58 -23.19 18.62
C ILE A 210 -8.14 -22.02 19.43
N LEU A 211 -9.47 -21.88 19.44
CA LEU A 211 -10.17 -20.82 20.16
C LEU A 211 -10.28 -21.09 21.67
N ARG A 212 -9.94 -22.30 22.13
CA ARG A 212 -10.04 -22.75 23.53
C ARG A 212 -11.46 -22.62 24.09
N LEU A 213 -12.43 -22.99 23.26
CA LEU A 213 -13.86 -23.08 23.57
C LEU A 213 -14.26 -24.55 23.74
#